data_AF-A0A3N6ZP22-F1
#
_entry.id   AF-A0A3N6ZP22-F1
#
_cell.length_a   1.000
_cell.length_b   1.000
_cell.length_c   1.000
_cell.angle_alpha   90.00
_cell.angle_beta   90.00
_cell.angle_gamma   90.00
#
_symmetry.space_group_name_H-M   'P 1'
#
loop_
_entity.id
_entity.type
_entity.pdbx_description
1 polymer ?
#
loop_
_entity_poly.entity_id
_entity_poly.type
_entity_poly.pdbx_seq_one_letter_code
_entity_poly.pdbx_strand_id
1 'polypeptide(L)' 'MEHLSVNDELQDFKRKARGFGKQVLKIEKVGNGNMSAFRLFYKDPGSDITKEQFFWRHDLQKLLDLFEKEANQA' A
#
# COMPACT_ATOMS: atom_id res chain seq x y z
N MET A 1 -25.19 -1.29 5.10
CA MET A 1 -24.03 -0.72 4.38
C MET A 1 -22.83 -1.04 5.24
N GLU A 2 -22.00 -1.99 4.82
CA GLU A 2 -20.81 -2.37 5.58
C GLU A 2 -19.84 -1.19 5.57
N HIS A 3 -19.62 -0.59 6.74
CA HIS A 3 -18.51 0.32 6.93
C HIS A 3 -17.24 -0.52 6.82
N LEU A 4 -16.70 -0.66 5.61
CA LEU A 4 -15.37 -1.20 5.40
C LEU A 4 -14.42 -0.38 6.28
N SER A 5 -13.88 -1.03 7.30
CA SER A 5 -12.94 -0.37 8.19
C SER A 5 -11.70 -0.04 7.38
N VAL A 6 -11.01 1.03 7.74
CA VAL A 6 -9.67 1.36 7.20
C VAL A 6 -8.76 0.13 7.20
N ASN A 7 -8.94 -0.75 8.19
CA ASN A 7 -8.19 -1.99 8.31
C ASN A 7 -8.48 -2.97 7.15
N ASP A 8 -9.74 -3.12 6.73
CA ASP A 8 -10.12 -4.00 5.62
C ASP A 8 -9.52 -3.50 4.30
N GLU A 9 -9.58 -2.19 4.04
CA GLU A 9 -8.98 -1.57 2.86
C GLU A 9 -7.46 -1.80 2.81
N LEU A 10 -6.78 -1.65 3.94
CA LEU A 10 -5.34 -1.90 4.05
C LEU A 10 -4.99 -3.39 3.91
N GLN A 11 -5.85 -4.30 4.36
CA GLN A 11 -5.63 -5.73 4.15
C GLN A 11 -5.78 -6.13 2.68
N ASP A 12 -6.81 -5.63 2.00
CA ASP A 12 -6.99 -5.82 0.57
C ASP A 12 -5.81 -5.24 -0.22
N PHE A 13 -5.36 -4.03 0.13
CA PHE A 13 -4.18 -3.40 -0.44
C PHE A 13 -2.95 -4.30 -0.33
N LYS A 14 -2.64 -4.83 0.86
CA LYS A 14 -1.49 -5.73 1.06
C LYS A 14 -1.57 -6.98 0.19
N ARG A 15 -2.78 -7.55 0.06
CA ARG A 15 -3.02 -8.75 -0.76
C ARG A 15 -2.75 -8.47 -2.24
N LYS A 16 -3.29 -7.37 -2.76
CA LYS A 16 -3.09 -6.94 -4.16
C LYS A 16 -1.65 -6.56 -4.46
N ALA A 17 -1.03 -5.74 -3.60
CA ALA A 17 0.38 -5.34 -3.73
C ALA A 17 1.31 -6.56 -3.80
N ARG A 18 1.04 -7.60 -2.99
CA ARG A 18 1.77 -8.87 -3.05
C ARG A 18 1.56 -9.62 -4.36
N GLY A 19 0.36 -9.56 -4.94
CA GLY A 19 0.06 -10.09 -6.28
C GLY A 19 0.89 -9.43 -7.39
N PHE A 20 1.22 -8.15 -7.22
CA PHE A 20 2.10 -7.39 -8.12
C PHE A 20 3.60 -7.59 -7.83
N GLY A 21 3.96 -8.57 -7.00
CA GLY A 21 5.35 -8.83 -6.62
C GLY A 21 5.90 -7.90 -5.54
N LYS A 22 5.13 -6.92 -5.03
CA LYS A 22 5.57 -6.02 -3.96
C LYS A 22 5.40 -6.69 -2.59
N GLN A 23 6.49 -6.98 -1.91
CA GLN A 23 6.46 -7.53 -0.56
C GLN A 23 6.25 -6.42 0.46
N VAL A 24 4.99 -6.21 0.88
CA VAL A 24 4.66 -5.23 1.91
C VAL A 24 5.16 -5.69 3.28
N LEU A 25 6.07 -4.93 3.88
CA LEU A 25 6.63 -5.18 5.20
C LEU A 25 5.79 -4.55 6.30
N LYS A 26 5.45 -3.27 6.15
CA LYS A 26 4.78 -2.49 7.20
C LYS A 26 3.94 -1.38 6.60
N ILE A 27 2.83 -1.05 7.25
CA ILE A 27 2.03 0.15 6.95
C ILE A 27 1.83 0.87 8.28
N GLU A 28 2.26 2.13 8.37
CA GLU A 28 2.13 2.95 9.57
C GLU A 28 1.24 4.15 9.29
N LYS A 29 0.29 4.43 10.18
CA LYS A 29 -0.47 5.68 10.12
C LYS A 29 0.45 6.81 10.59
N VAL A 30 0.71 7.79 9.72
CA VAL A 30 1.56 8.96 10.01
C VAL A 30 0.74 10.25 10.20
N GLY A 31 -0.57 10.22 9.93
CA GLY A 31 -1.45 11.37 10.13
C GLY A 31 -2.01 11.47 11.56
N ASN A 32 -2.03 12.70 12.10
CA ASN A 32 -2.68 13.01 13.39
C ASN A 32 -4.18 13.31 13.21
N GLY A 33 -5.00 12.88 14.18
CA GLY A 33 -6.44 13.16 14.22
C GLY A 33 -7.22 12.60 13.00
N ASN A 34 -7.94 13.48 12.30
CA ASN A 34 -8.78 13.18 11.13
C ASN A 34 -7.97 12.86 9.86
N MET A 35 -6.66 13.09 9.87
CA MET A 35 -5.81 12.89 8.70
C MET A 35 -5.44 11.41 8.57
N SER A 36 -5.92 10.77 7.49
CA SER A 36 -5.65 9.35 7.20
C SER A 36 -4.49 9.20 6.23
N ALA A 37 -3.31 9.67 6.65
CA ALA A 37 -2.05 9.49 5.92
C ALA A 37 -1.31 8.26 6.44
N PHE A 38 -0.71 7.50 5.53
CA PHE A 38 -0.02 6.24 5.79
C PHE A 38 1.36 6.23 5.13
N ARG A 39 2.28 5.51 5.76
CA ARG A 39 3.62 5.20 5.28
C ARG A 39 3.71 3.71 5.05
N LEU A 40 3.91 3.32 3.79
CA LEU A 40 4.12 1.95 3.35
C LEU A 40 5.60 1.66 3.27
N PHE A 41 6.02 0.54 3.82
CA PHE A 41 7.34 -0.03 3.63
C PHE A 41 7.19 -1.33 2.85
N TYR A 42 7.88 -1.45 1.72
CA TYR A 42 7.81 -2.61 0.85
C TYR A 42 9.16 -2.93 0.21
N LYS A 43 9.33 -4.16 -0.25
CA LYS A 43 10.49 -4.62 -1.01
C LYS A 43 10.03 -5.20 -2.35
N ASP A 44 10.87 -5.05 -3.36
CA ASP A 44 10.70 -5.78 -4.62
C ASP A 44 11.20 -7.23 -4.46
N PRO A 45 10.69 -8.19 -5.25
CA PRO A 45 11.04 -9.59 -5.08
C PRO A 45 12.51 -9.79 -5.46
N GLY A 46 13.30 -10.38 -4.55
CA GLY A 46 14.74 -10.56 -4.73
C GLY A 46 15.60 -9.32 -4.44
N SER A 47 14.99 -8.20 -4.03
CA SER A 47 15.72 -7.00 -3.58
C SER A 47 15.72 -6.91 -2.06
N ASP A 48 16.90 -6.69 -1.48
CA ASP A 48 17.01 -6.39 -0.04
C ASP A 48 16.74 -4.92 0.30
N ILE A 49 16.58 -4.09 -0.73
CA ILE A 49 16.34 -2.65 -0.58
C ILE A 49 14.90 -2.43 -0.12
N THR A 50 14.76 -1.90 1.09
CA THR A 50 13.45 -1.46 1.60
C THR A 50 13.10 -0.12 0.97
N LYS A 51 12.01 -0.09 0.22
CA LYS A 51 11.39 1.12 -0.30
C LYS A 51 10.35 1.61 0.69
N GLU A 52 10.21 2.92 0.74
CA GLU A 52 9.16 3.58 1.51
C GLU A 52 8.32 4.50 0.61
N GLN A 53 7.02 4.53 0.87
CA GLN A 53 6.06 5.33 0.11
C GLN A 53 5.04 5.93 1.05
N PHE A 54 4.81 7.23 0.92
CA PHE A 54 3.74 7.93 1.63
C PHE A 54 2.49 7.98 0.75
N PHE A 55 1.33 7.70 1.33
CA PHE A 55 0.05 7.76 0.62
C PHE A 55 -1.09 8.15 1.57
N TRP A 56 -2.15 8.69 0.98
CA TRP A 56 -3.38 9.05 1.69
C TRP A 56 -4.41 7.93 1.53
N ARG A 57 -5.30 7.74 2.50
CA ARG A 57 -6.39 6.74 2.41
C ARG A 57 -7.15 6.81 1.08
N HIS A 58 -7.50 8.03 0.66
CA HIS A 58 -8.28 8.25 -0.57
C HIS A 58 -7.47 8.00 -1.85
N ASP A 59 -6.13 7.94 -1.76
CA ASP A 59 -5.24 7.62 -2.88
C ASP A 59 -4.81 6.15 -2.88
N LEU A 60 -5.33 5.31 -1.96
CA LEU A 60 -4.99 3.89 -1.87
C LEU A 60 -5.24 3.16 -3.19
N GLN A 61 -6.36 3.46 -3.86
CA GLN A 61 -6.67 2.90 -5.18
C GLN A 61 -5.68 3.34 -6.25
N LYS A 62 -5.31 4.63 -6.28
CA LYS A 62 -4.33 5.15 -7.24
C LYS A 62 -2.95 4.52 -7.04
N LEU A 63 -2.56 4.26 -5.79
CA LEU A 63 -1.31 3.59 -5.48
C LEU A 63 -1.30 2.14 -5.97
N LEU A 64 -2.43 1.42 -5.86
CA LEU A 64 -2.57 0.09 -6.41
C LEU A 64 -2.45 0.07 -7.93
N ASP A 65 -3.12 1.00 -8.62
CA ASP A 65 -3.00 1.18 -10.07
C ASP A 65 -1.54 1.45 -10.49
N LEU A 66 -0.80 2.21 -9.69
CA LEU A 66 0.63 2.44 -9.93
C LEU A 66 1.43 1.14 -9.83
N PHE A 67 1.23 0.36 -8.75
CA PHE A 67 1.93 -0.92 -8.56
C PHE A 67 1.61 -1.94 -9.63
N GLU A 68 0.35 -2.00 -10.09
CA GLU A 68 -0.05 -2.84 -11.21
C GLU A 68 0.67 -2.44 -12.49
N LYS A 69 0.74 -1.14 -12.81
CA LYS A 69 1.46 -0.65 -13.99
C LYS A 69 2.95 -0.96 -13.91
N GLU A 70 3.58 -0.73 -12.76
CA GLU A 70 4.99 -1.07 -12.55
C GLU A 70 5.25 -2.57 -12.73
N ALA A 71 4.36 -3.42 -12.21
CA ALA A 71 4.50 -4.87 -12.34
C ALA A 71 4.27 -5.37 -13.77
N ASN A 72 3.39 -4.73 -14.54
CA ASN A 72 3.14 -5.08 -15.94
C ASN A 72 4.22 -4.53 -16.90
N GLN A 73 5.06 -3.59 -16.44
CA GLN A 73 6.17 -3.02 -17.21
C GLN A 73 7.54 -3.65 -16.88
N ALA A 74 7.61 -4.54 -15.88
CA ALA A 74 8.83 -5.25 -15.45
C ALA A 74 8.87 -6.68 -16.01
#